data_AF-A0A1F9WS86-F1
#
_entry.id   AF-A0A1F9WS86-F1
#
_cell.length_a   1.000
_cell.length_b   1.000
_cell.length_c   1.000
_cell.angle_alpha   90.00
_cell.angle_beta   90.00
_cell.angle_gamma   90.00
#
_symmetry.space_group_name_H-M   'P 1'
#
loop_
_entity.id
_entity.type
_entity.pdbx_description
1 polymer ?
#
loop_
_entity_poly.entity_id
_entity_poly.type
_entity_poly.pdbx_seq_one_letter_code
_entity_poly.pdbx_strand_id
1 'polypeptide(L)'
;MRNAMEKYKRYRLWIDPALQFKYIGINVIILLCFAVVIGGGIYLGIWRSVTREFSEVRLQEDLNTVTRIRQYEAARTRQPIDAIPFLKEDAKLLSSHQRELLNSIIVRTNRNLLPLIAGMILLVIAASLVLSHRFAGPLYRIKRNLDAVTHGDLTTGFSLRRKDELKDLASEIEHSISGFSATVAKIKKIMPLLKDSASTDERNRYIAEIEQIIAYYKTPVPRD
;
A
#
# COMPACT_ATOMS: atom_id res chain seq x y z
N MET A 1 -0.32 -20.25 -45.80
CA MET A 1 0.01 -20.69 -44.43
C MET A 1 0.85 -19.62 -43.76
N ARG A 2 0.42 -19.22 -42.55
CA ARG A 2 1.14 -18.53 -41.45
C ARG A 2 2.37 -17.69 -41.82
N ASN A 3 2.27 -16.38 -41.61
CA ASN A 3 3.08 -15.71 -40.60
C ASN A 3 2.48 -14.33 -40.28
N ALA A 4 1.59 -14.34 -39.28
CA ALA A 4 1.15 -13.14 -38.59
C ALA A 4 2.36 -12.56 -37.86
N MET A 5 2.89 -11.46 -38.38
CA MET A 5 3.97 -10.73 -37.76
C MET A 5 3.58 -10.30 -36.35
N GLU A 6 4.52 -10.54 -35.44
CA GLU A 6 4.40 -10.43 -34.00
C GLU A 6 3.73 -9.14 -33.55
N LYS A 7 2.61 -9.33 -32.85
CA LYS A 7 1.93 -8.31 -32.08
C LYS A 7 2.81 -7.96 -30.87
N TYR A 8 3.72 -7.00 -31.03
CA TYR A 8 4.58 -6.50 -29.95
C TYR A 8 3.74 -5.97 -28.79
N LYS A 9 3.56 -6.82 -27.78
CA LYS A 9 2.93 -6.50 -26.50
C LYS A 9 4.01 -5.88 -25.62
N ARG A 10 4.30 -4.59 -25.81
CA ARG A 10 5.26 -3.84 -24.99
C ARG A 10 4.72 -3.67 -23.57
N TYR A 11 4.92 -4.67 -22.71
CA TYR A 11 4.80 -4.51 -21.27
C TYR A 11 6.04 -3.81 -20.72
N ARG A 12 6.18 -2.51 -21.02
CA ARG A 12 7.18 -1.69 -20.35
C ARG A 12 6.61 -1.31 -18.97
N LEU A 13 6.82 -2.16 -17.96
CA LEU A 13 6.34 -1.97 -16.58
C LEU A 13 6.88 -0.67 -15.95
N TRP A 14 8.05 -0.22 -16.39
CA TRP A 14 8.81 0.88 -15.79
C TRP A 14 8.89 2.04 -16.80
N ILE A 15 8.05 3.05 -16.59
CA ILE A 15 8.00 4.25 -17.44
C ILE A 15 8.80 5.39 -16.82
N ASP A 16 8.78 5.53 -15.48
CA ASP A 16 9.64 6.44 -14.72
C ASP A 16 9.85 5.92 -13.28
N PRO A 17 11.06 5.45 -12.94
CA PRO A 17 11.34 4.86 -11.63
C PRO A 17 11.21 5.87 -10.49
N ALA A 18 11.53 7.14 -10.70
CA ALA A 18 11.60 8.14 -9.62
C ALA A 18 10.22 8.44 -9.02
N LEU A 19 9.20 8.51 -9.87
CA LEU A 19 7.82 8.71 -9.43
C LEU A 19 7.28 7.43 -8.76
N GLN A 20 7.55 6.27 -9.36
CA GLN A 20 7.14 4.97 -8.83
C GLN A 20 7.70 4.72 -7.43
N PHE A 21 8.98 4.99 -7.18
CA PHE A 21 9.60 4.74 -5.86
C PHE A 21 8.99 5.57 -4.73
N LYS A 22 8.64 6.84 -4.96
CA LYS A 22 7.98 7.67 -3.92
C LYS A 22 6.61 7.10 -3.52
N TYR A 23 5.79 6.73 -4.49
CA TYR A 23 4.45 6.20 -4.21
C TYR A 23 4.47 4.75 -3.73
N ILE A 24 5.41 3.94 -4.18
CA ILE A 24 5.65 2.59 -3.64
C ILE A 24 6.03 2.72 -2.17
N GLY A 25 6.92 3.65 -1.80
CA GLY A 25 7.33 3.87 -0.41
C GLY A 25 6.15 4.19 0.52
N ILE A 26 5.28 5.13 0.13
CA ILE A 26 4.09 5.50 0.92
C ILE A 26 3.12 4.30 1.06
N ASN A 27 2.86 3.58 -0.02
CA ASN A 27 1.99 2.41 0.02
C ASN A 27 2.56 1.29 0.90
N VAL A 28 3.87 1.04 0.80
CA VAL A 28 4.57 0.05 1.64
C VAL A 28 4.43 0.41 3.11
N ILE A 29 4.54 1.69 3.49
CA ILE A 29 4.36 2.13 4.88
C ILE A 29 2.93 1.86 5.36
N ILE A 30 1.91 2.23 4.57
CA ILE A 30 0.49 2.01 4.94
C ILE A 30 0.22 0.51 5.12
N LEU A 31 0.75 -0.32 4.22
CA LEU A 31 0.60 -1.77 4.28
C LEU A 31 1.40 -2.41 5.42
N LEU A 32 2.56 -1.87 5.76
CA LEU A 32 3.33 -2.30 6.92
C LEU A 32 2.60 -1.96 8.21
N CYS A 33 1.96 -0.79 8.30
CA CYS A 33 1.06 -0.45 9.41
C CYS A 33 -0.11 -1.45 9.50
N PHE A 34 -0.74 -1.82 8.38
CA PHE A 34 -1.77 -2.86 8.36
C PHE A 34 -1.24 -4.22 8.83
N ALA A 35 -0.04 -4.62 8.39
CA ALA A 35 0.60 -5.85 8.81
C ALA A 35 0.92 -5.85 10.32
N VAL A 36 1.33 -4.70 10.88
CA VAL A 36 1.56 -4.55 12.33
C VAL A 36 0.25 -4.66 13.12
N VAL A 37 -0.85 -4.06 12.63
CA VAL A 37 -2.17 -4.16 13.29
C VAL A 37 -2.69 -5.60 13.28
N ILE A 38 -2.65 -6.26 12.12
CA ILE A 38 -3.12 -7.64 11.99
C ILE A 38 -2.19 -8.60 12.74
N GLY A 39 -0.88 -8.46 12.57
CA GLY A 39 0.13 -9.25 13.27
C GLY A 39 0.05 -9.07 14.79
N GLY A 40 -0.19 -7.86 15.26
CA GLY A 40 -0.44 -7.56 16.67
C GLY A 40 -1.71 -8.22 17.19
N GLY A 41 -2.81 -8.19 16.42
CA GLY A 41 -4.05 -8.90 16.76
C GLY A 41 -3.85 -10.41 16.88
N ILE A 42 -3.12 -10.99 15.94
CA ILE A 42 -2.72 -12.41 15.96
C ILE A 42 -1.87 -12.71 17.20
N TYR A 43 -0.82 -11.92 17.45
CA TYR A 43 0.07 -12.06 18.60
C TYR A 43 -0.68 -12.03 19.95
N LEU A 44 -1.58 -11.05 20.13
CA LEU A 44 -2.38 -10.93 21.34
C LEU A 44 -3.38 -12.09 21.49
N GLY A 45 -3.95 -12.58 20.39
CA GLY A 45 -4.84 -13.74 20.38
C GLY A 45 -4.10 -15.02 20.81
N ILE A 46 -2.89 -15.21 20.30
CA ILE A 46 -2.03 -16.35 20.66
C ILE A 46 -1.64 -16.29 22.13
N TRP A 47 -1.15 -15.14 22.60
CA TRP A 47 -0.75 -14.99 24.00
C TRP A 47 -1.92 -15.25 24.96
N ARG A 48 -3.14 -14.83 24.59
CA ARG A 48 -4.37 -15.20 25.32
C ARG A 48 -4.66 -16.71 25.31
N SER A 49 -4.46 -17.40 24.19
CA SER A 49 -4.65 -18.86 24.11
C SER A 49 -3.65 -19.60 25.00
N VAL A 50 -2.36 -19.23 24.88
CA VAL A 50 -1.26 -19.84 25.63
C VAL A 50 -1.45 -19.64 27.13
N THR A 51 -1.72 -18.41 27.59
CA THR A 51 -1.94 -18.11 29.00
C THR A 51 -3.16 -18.83 29.60
N ARG A 52 -4.23 -19.06 28.82
CA ARG A 52 -5.37 -19.87 29.25
C ARG A 52 -4.98 -21.32 29.50
N GLU A 53 -4.22 -21.93 28.59
CA GLU A 53 -3.76 -23.31 28.78
C GLU A 53 -2.80 -23.42 29.98
N PHE A 54 -1.90 -22.45 30.19
CA PHE A 54 -1.06 -22.40 31.40
C PHE A 54 -1.85 -22.29 32.71
N SER A 55 -3.03 -21.66 32.70
CA SER A 55 -3.89 -21.59 33.89
C SER A 55 -4.61 -22.91 34.19
N GLU A 56 -4.81 -23.76 33.18
CA GLU A 56 -5.40 -25.09 33.31
C GLU A 56 -4.37 -26.18 33.60
N VAL A 57 -3.09 -25.96 33.28
CA VAL A 57 -2.02 -26.91 33.60
C VAL A 57 -1.82 -26.97 35.12
N ARG A 58 -2.36 -28.06 35.67
CA ARG A 58 -2.63 -28.39 37.07
C ARG A 58 -1.37 -28.67 37.90
N LEU A 59 -0.38 -27.77 37.85
CA LEU A 59 0.89 -27.90 38.59
C LEU A 59 0.69 -28.16 40.09
N GLN A 60 -0.30 -27.52 40.71
CA GLN A 60 -0.62 -27.74 42.13
C GLN A 60 -1.20 -29.13 42.39
N GLU A 61 -2.00 -29.68 41.48
CA GLU A 61 -2.60 -30.99 41.70
C GLU A 61 -1.59 -32.12 41.49
N ASP A 62 -0.70 -32.00 40.50
CA ASP A 62 0.42 -32.91 40.31
C ASP A 62 1.36 -32.89 41.52
N LEU A 63 1.72 -31.69 42.02
CA LEU A 63 2.56 -31.54 43.21
C LEU A 63 1.90 -32.13 44.46
N ASN A 64 0.59 -31.90 44.66
CA ASN A 64 -0.15 -32.45 45.79
C ASN A 64 -0.28 -33.98 45.70
N THR A 65 -0.46 -34.53 44.50
CA THR A 65 -0.58 -35.97 44.28
C THR A 65 0.73 -36.69 44.56
N VAL A 66 1.83 -36.17 44.02
CA VAL A 66 3.19 -36.69 44.27
C VAL A 66 3.55 -36.57 45.75
N THR A 67 3.25 -35.43 46.39
CA THR A 67 3.48 -35.23 47.83
C THR A 67 2.70 -36.25 48.67
N ARG A 68 1.43 -36.50 48.33
CA ARG A 68 0.60 -37.50 49.04
C ARG A 68 1.13 -38.91 48.87
N ILE A 69 1.46 -39.35 47.65
CA ILE A 69 1.99 -40.70 47.39
C ILE A 69 3.26 -40.95 48.21
N ARG A 70 4.16 -39.96 48.27
CA ARG A 70 5.40 -40.06 49.05
C ARG A 70 5.17 -40.01 50.56
N GLN A 71 4.20 -39.24 51.04
CA GLN A 71 3.80 -39.28 52.45
C GLN A 71 3.33 -40.69 52.86
N TYR A 72 2.58 -41.37 51.99
CA TYR A 72 2.18 -42.77 52.22
C TYR A 72 3.39 -43.74 52.20
N GLU A 73 4.34 -43.57 51.28
CA GLU A 73 5.57 -44.40 51.22
C GLU A 73 6.50 -44.18 52.42
N ALA A 74 6.69 -42.92 52.85
CA ALA A 74 7.50 -42.57 54.01
C ALA A 74 6.89 -43.13 55.30
N ALA A 75 5.56 -43.06 55.44
CA ALA A 75 4.84 -43.67 56.55
C ALA A 75 4.96 -45.20 56.56
N ARG A 76 5.02 -45.83 55.38
CA ARG A 76 5.21 -47.28 55.24
C ARG A 76 6.64 -47.74 55.55
N THR A 77 7.65 -46.96 55.13
CA THR A 77 9.07 -47.37 55.14
C THR A 77 9.84 -46.81 56.35
N ARG A 78 9.23 -45.92 57.14
CA ARG A 78 9.82 -45.23 58.32
C ARG A 78 11.13 -44.48 58.02
N GLN A 79 11.33 -44.06 56.77
CA GLN A 79 12.45 -43.19 56.40
C GLN A 79 11.99 -41.72 56.42
N PRO A 80 12.80 -40.78 56.94
CA PRO A 80 12.47 -39.37 56.92
C PRO A 80 12.42 -38.86 55.47
N ILE A 81 11.46 -37.97 55.19
CA ILE A 81 11.18 -37.44 53.83
C ILE A 81 12.44 -36.84 53.17
N ASP A 82 13.32 -36.26 53.98
CA ASP A 82 14.55 -35.58 53.53
C ASP A 82 15.68 -36.54 53.13
N ALA A 83 15.61 -37.82 53.53
CA ALA A 83 16.59 -38.85 53.13
C ALA A 83 16.31 -39.44 51.74
N ILE A 84 15.18 -39.07 51.13
CA ILE A 84 14.75 -39.53 49.82
C ILE A 84 15.26 -38.49 48.80
N PRO A 85 15.92 -38.87 47.68
CA PRO A 85 16.37 -37.96 46.61
C PRO A 85 15.28 -37.05 45.98
N PHE A 86 14.02 -37.30 46.39
CA PHE A 86 12.75 -36.58 46.30
C PHE A 86 12.75 -35.25 45.55
N LEU A 87 13.50 -34.24 45.99
CA LEU A 87 13.33 -32.88 45.46
C LEU A 87 13.98 -32.66 44.10
N LYS A 88 14.97 -33.46 43.71
CA LYS A 88 15.78 -33.15 42.53
C LYS A 88 15.39 -33.95 41.29
N GLU A 89 14.89 -35.16 41.45
CA GLU A 89 14.60 -36.07 40.34
C GLU A 89 13.14 -35.96 39.89
N ASP A 90 12.20 -36.03 40.83
CA ASP A 90 10.75 -35.91 40.54
C ASP A 90 10.36 -34.47 40.11
N ALA A 91 10.96 -33.45 40.72
CA ALA A 91 10.79 -32.06 40.27
C ALA A 91 11.34 -31.85 38.85
N LYS A 92 12.39 -32.60 38.47
CA LYS A 92 12.98 -32.54 37.13
C LYS A 92 12.09 -33.27 36.12
N LEU A 93 11.49 -34.40 36.49
CA LEU A 93 10.51 -35.15 35.67
C LEU A 93 9.23 -34.35 35.42
N LEU A 94 8.68 -33.71 36.45
CA LEU A 94 7.56 -32.77 36.32
C LEU A 94 7.95 -31.60 35.40
N SER A 95 9.14 -31.02 35.58
CA SER A 95 9.60 -29.95 34.69
C SER A 95 9.80 -30.39 33.24
N SER A 96 10.20 -31.64 32.98
CA SER A 96 10.35 -32.16 31.62
C SER A 96 9.01 -32.44 30.96
N HIS A 97 8.03 -32.98 31.69
CA HIS A 97 6.69 -33.22 31.16
C HIS A 97 5.99 -31.90 30.80
N GLN A 98 6.13 -30.90 31.66
CA GLN A 98 5.65 -29.54 31.42
C GLN A 98 6.30 -28.93 30.17
N ARG A 99 7.62 -29.06 30.03
CA ARG A 99 8.35 -28.61 28.83
C ARG A 99 7.87 -29.29 27.55
N GLU A 100 7.51 -30.57 27.62
CA GLU A 100 7.01 -31.33 26.47
C GLU A 100 5.63 -30.85 26.01
N LEU A 101 4.72 -30.59 26.95
CA LEU A 101 3.41 -29.99 26.66
C LEU A 101 3.58 -28.60 26.03
N LEU A 102 4.44 -27.76 26.60
CA LEU A 102 4.74 -26.43 26.05
C LEU A 102 5.31 -26.49 24.65
N ASN A 103 6.26 -27.38 24.41
CA ASN A 103 6.81 -27.57 23.07
C ASN A 103 5.71 -28.01 22.10
N SER A 104 4.81 -28.89 22.51
CA SER A 104 3.71 -29.36 21.66
C SER A 104 2.71 -28.24 21.31
N ILE A 105 2.38 -27.37 22.27
CA ILE A 105 1.49 -26.21 22.09
C ILE A 105 2.16 -25.18 21.18
N ILE A 106 3.43 -24.85 21.42
CA ILE A 106 4.21 -23.90 20.62
C ILE A 106 4.33 -24.38 19.18
N VAL A 107 4.64 -25.66 18.96
CA VAL A 107 4.83 -26.21 17.60
C VAL A 107 3.50 -26.28 16.84
N ARG A 108 2.40 -26.71 17.47
CA ARG A 108 1.06 -26.72 16.84
C ARG A 108 0.62 -25.30 16.47
N THR A 109 0.81 -24.36 17.38
CA THR A 109 0.50 -22.95 17.18
C THR A 109 1.34 -22.38 16.03
N ASN A 110 2.66 -22.58 16.05
CA ASN A 110 3.56 -22.06 15.01
C ASN A 110 3.24 -22.62 13.61
N ARG A 111 2.94 -23.93 13.50
CA ARG A 111 2.63 -24.58 12.21
C ARG A 111 1.37 -24.01 11.54
N ASN A 112 0.37 -23.60 12.32
CA ASN A 112 -0.85 -23.00 11.79
C ASN A 112 -0.68 -21.51 11.50
N LEU A 113 0.23 -20.83 12.20
CA LEU A 113 0.46 -19.39 12.06
C LEU A 113 1.39 -19.01 10.92
N LEU A 114 2.45 -19.78 10.69
CA LEU A 114 3.42 -19.52 9.63
C LEU A 114 2.76 -19.29 8.25
N PRO A 115 1.82 -20.14 7.78
CA PRO A 115 1.17 -19.92 6.48
C PRO A 115 0.24 -18.70 6.49
N LEU A 116 -0.35 -18.37 7.65
CA LEU A 116 -1.29 -17.25 7.79
C LEU A 116 -0.55 -15.90 7.73
N ILE A 117 0.60 -15.81 8.41
CA ILE A 117 1.51 -14.66 8.35
C ILE A 117 2.11 -14.53 6.94
N ALA A 118 2.58 -15.63 6.36
CA ALA A 118 3.12 -15.64 5.00
C ALA A 118 2.07 -15.20 3.96
N GLY A 119 0.84 -15.70 4.08
CA GLY A 119 -0.29 -15.30 3.23
C GLY A 119 -0.64 -13.82 3.36
N MET A 120 -0.62 -13.28 4.58
CA MET A 120 -0.84 -11.85 4.83
C MET A 120 0.26 -10.99 4.19
N ILE A 121 1.53 -11.35 4.36
CA ILE A 121 2.66 -10.64 3.74
C ILE A 121 2.53 -10.68 2.20
N LEU A 122 2.17 -11.83 1.65
CA LEU A 122 1.98 -12.00 0.21
C LEU A 122 0.82 -11.15 -0.32
N LEU A 123 -0.31 -11.10 0.40
CA LEU A 123 -1.44 -10.25 0.08
C LEU A 123 -1.04 -8.76 0.11
N VAL A 124 -0.31 -8.35 1.14
CA VAL A 124 0.23 -7.00 1.27
C VAL A 124 1.10 -6.62 0.07
N ILE A 125 2.06 -7.48 -0.31
CA ILE A 125 2.93 -7.23 -1.46
C ILE A 125 2.10 -7.17 -2.74
N ALA A 126 1.17 -8.10 -2.95
CA ALA A 126 0.31 -8.13 -4.13
C ALA A 126 -0.55 -6.86 -4.25
N ALA A 127 -1.19 -6.43 -3.15
CA ALA A 127 -1.98 -5.20 -3.11
C ALA A 127 -1.12 -3.97 -3.43
N SER A 128 0.09 -3.89 -2.85
CA SER A 128 1.04 -2.79 -3.10
C SER A 128 1.39 -2.67 -4.58
N LEU A 129 1.69 -3.80 -5.23
CA LEU A 129 2.07 -3.84 -6.64
C LEU A 129 0.90 -3.44 -7.55
N VAL A 130 -0.30 -3.96 -7.28
CA VAL A 130 -1.51 -3.63 -8.05
C VAL A 130 -1.82 -2.14 -7.93
N LEU A 131 -1.78 -1.60 -6.71
CA LEU A 131 -2.13 -0.21 -6.47
C LEU A 131 -1.12 0.75 -7.12
N SER A 132 0.19 0.46 -6.98
CA SER A 132 1.26 1.22 -7.64
C SER A 132 1.04 1.30 -9.15
N HIS A 133 0.69 0.19 -9.79
CA HIS A 133 0.45 0.15 -11.23
C HIS A 133 -0.75 0.98 -11.68
N ARG A 134 -1.81 1.05 -10.87
CA ARG A 134 -3.03 1.79 -11.21
C ARG A 134 -2.86 3.30 -11.12
N PHE A 135 -1.95 3.81 -10.28
CA PHE A 135 -1.70 5.25 -10.13
C PHE A 135 -0.51 5.77 -10.94
N ALA A 136 0.63 5.10 -10.90
CA ALA A 136 1.88 5.66 -11.42
C ALA A 136 1.86 5.86 -12.95
N GLY A 137 1.27 4.94 -13.69
CA GLY A 137 1.20 5.01 -15.15
C GLY A 137 0.36 6.19 -15.64
N PRO A 138 -0.92 6.31 -15.22
CA PRO A 138 -1.77 7.44 -15.58
C PRO A 138 -1.20 8.79 -15.12
N LEU A 139 -0.65 8.86 -13.91
CA LEU A 139 -0.06 10.09 -13.37
C LEU A 139 1.15 10.56 -14.17
N TYR A 140 2.02 9.63 -14.58
CA TYR A 140 3.15 9.96 -15.45
C TYR A 140 2.70 10.48 -16.82
N ARG A 141 1.65 9.88 -17.42
CA ARG A 141 1.09 10.37 -18.69
C ARG A 141 0.55 11.78 -18.56
N ILE A 142 -0.20 12.08 -17.49
CA ILE A 142 -0.68 13.44 -17.21
C ILE A 142 0.50 14.40 -17.12
N LYS A 143 1.51 14.07 -16.31
CA LYS A 143 2.72 14.91 -16.15
C LYS A 143 3.41 15.18 -17.48
N ARG A 144 3.62 14.15 -18.30
CA ARG A 144 4.27 14.26 -19.61
C ARG A 144 3.49 15.15 -20.58
N ASN A 145 2.16 15.02 -20.60
CA ASN A 145 1.32 15.85 -21.45
C ASN A 145 1.26 17.30 -20.95
N LEU A 146 1.17 17.52 -19.63
CA LEU A 146 1.26 18.86 -19.04
C LEU A 146 2.61 19.52 -19.37
N ASP A 147 3.70 18.76 -19.31
CA ASP A 147 5.03 19.23 -19.72
C ASP A 147 5.03 19.70 -21.18
N ALA A 148 4.45 18.92 -22.11
CA ALA A 148 4.30 19.37 -23.51
C ALA A 148 3.49 20.68 -23.64
N VAL A 149 2.41 20.82 -22.85
CA VAL A 149 1.60 22.05 -22.79
C VAL A 149 2.40 23.24 -22.28
N THR A 150 3.29 23.05 -21.29
CA THR A 150 4.20 24.13 -20.84
C THR A 150 5.19 24.58 -21.91
N HIS A 151 5.48 23.73 -22.90
CA HIS A 151 6.29 24.06 -24.07
C HIS A 151 5.45 24.59 -25.25
N GLY A 152 4.17 24.86 -25.04
CA GLY A 152 3.27 25.45 -26.05
C GLY A 152 2.59 24.44 -26.98
N ASP A 153 2.78 23.13 -26.76
CA ASP A 153 2.05 22.11 -27.51
C ASP A 153 0.67 21.85 -26.89
N LEU A 154 -0.35 22.51 -27.46
CA LEU A 154 -1.75 22.37 -27.07
C LEU A 154 -2.51 21.29 -27.87
N THR A 155 -1.79 20.47 -28.65
CA THR A 155 -2.39 19.39 -29.45
C THR A 155 -2.42 18.05 -28.70
N THR A 156 -1.78 17.98 -27.53
CA THR A 156 -1.69 16.75 -26.75
C THR A 156 -3.03 16.40 -26.10
N GLY A 157 -3.53 15.18 -26.35
CA GLY A 157 -4.74 14.68 -25.70
C GLY A 157 -4.48 14.01 -24.35
N PHE A 158 -5.29 14.33 -23.35
CA PHE A 158 -5.27 13.82 -21.98
C PHE A 158 -6.23 12.63 -21.77
N SER A 159 -6.47 11.83 -22.80
CA SER A 159 -7.33 10.64 -22.67
C SER A 159 -6.65 9.50 -21.90
N LEU A 160 -7.18 9.21 -20.70
CA LEU A 160 -6.83 8.05 -19.88
C LEU A 160 -7.80 6.87 -20.11
N ARG A 161 -7.38 5.64 -19.77
CA ARG A 161 -8.23 4.46 -19.95
C ARG A 161 -9.40 4.51 -18.97
N ARG A 162 -10.53 3.90 -19.36
CA ARG A 162 -11.79 3.90 -18.61
C ARG A 162 -11.70 3.38 -17.15
N LYS A 163 -10.68 2.58 -16.83
CA LYS A 163 -10.48 1.94 -15.51
C LYS A 163 -9.37 2.61 -14.67
N ASP A 164 -8.82 3.72 -15.14
CA ASP A 164 -7.78 4.45 -14.41
C ASP A 164 -8.44 5.36 -13.37
N GLU A 165 -7.93 5.33 -12.13
CA GLU A 165 -8.50 6.09 -11.00
C GLU A 165 -8.40 7.62 -11.21
N LEU A 166 -7.52 8.08 -12.10
CA LEU A 166 -7.28 9.50 -12.39
C LEU A 166 -8.05 10.03 -13.62
N LYS A 167 -9.02 9.26 -14.12
CA LYS A 167 -9.74 9.60 -15.36
C LYS A 167 -10.50 10.92 -15.26
N ASP A 168 -11.18 11.16 -14.14
CA ASP A 168 -11.99 12.38 -13.96
C ASP A 168 -11.10 13.62 -13.93
N LEU A 169 -9.98 13.57 -13.18
CA LEU A 169 -8.93 14.59 -13.20
C LEU A 169 -8.41 14.86 -14.61
N ALA A 170 -8.11 13.80 -15.38
CA ALA A 170 -7.62 13.97 -16.75
C ALA A 170 -8.68 14.58 -17.67
N SER A 171 -9.96 14.29 -17.46
CA SER A 171 -11.06 14.90 -18.20
C SER A 171 -11.22 16.39 -17.89
N GLU A 172 -11.06 16.80 -16.63
CA GLU A 172 -11.09 18.20 -16.23
C GLU A 172 -9.89 18.99 -16.82
N ILE A 173 -8.71 18.37 -16.82
CA ILE A 173 -7.49 18.92 -17.45
C ILE A 173 -7.70 19.07 -18.96
N GLU A 174 -8.21 18.04 -19.64
CA GLU A 174 -8.52 18.08 -21.08
C GLU A 174 -9.46 19.23 -21.41
N HIS A 175 -10.54 19.38 -20.65
CA HIS A 175 -11.53 20.44 -20.86
C HIS A 175 -10.90 21.84 -20.68
N SER A 176 -10.04 22.01 -19.67
CA SER A 176 -9.33 23.27 -19.41
C SER A 176 -8.36 23.62 -20.54
N ILE A 177 -7.56 22.64 -21.00
CA ILE A 177 -6.57 22.85 -22.07
C ILE A 177 -7.25 23.07 -23.42
N SER A 178 -8.36 22.38 -23.68
CA SER A 178 -9.17 22.61 -24.88
C SER A 178 -9.72 24.04 -24.92
N GLY A 179 -10.19 24.56 -23.78
CA GLY A 179 -10.61 25.95 -23.67
C GLY A 179 -9.46 26.94 -23.95
N PHE A 180 -8.28 26.67 -23.40
CA PHE A 180 -7.08 27.48 -23.65
C PHE A 180 -6.64 27.42 -25.14
N SER A 181 -6.61 26.22 -25.72
CA SER A 181 -6.30 25.99 -27.13
C SER A 181 -7.25 26.73 -28.07
N ALA A 182 -8.55 26.70 -27.79
CA ALA A 182 -9.56 27.44 -28.55
C ALA A 182 -9.32 28.96 -28.50
N THR A 183 -8.94 29.50 -27.35
CA THR A 183 -8.60 30.92 -27.21
C THR A 183 -7.35 31.30 -28.00
N VAL A 184 -6.27 30.53 -27.87
CA VAL A 184 -5.04 30.77 -28.63
C VAL A 184 -5.32 30.68 -30.15
N ALA A 185 -6.16 29.75 -30.57
CA ALA A 185 -6.59 29.62 -31.96
C ALA A 185 -7.38 30.84 -32.46
N LYS A 186 -8.29 31.40 -31.64
CA LYS A 186 -9.00 32.66 -31.98
C LYS A 186 -8.02 33.81 -32.19
N ILE A 187 -7.10 34.03 -31.25
CA ILE A 187 -6.08 35.09 -31.36
C ILE A 187 -5.22 34.87 -32.61
N LYS A 188 -4.77 33.64 -32.87
CA LYS A 188 -3.97 33.30 -34.06
C LYS A 188 -4.72 33.55 -35.36
N LYS A 189 -6.05 33.44 -35.37
CA LYS A 189 -6.91 33.75 -36.51
C LYS A 189 -7.09 35.26 -36.71
N ILE A 190 -7.19 36.04 -35.63
CA ILE A 190 -7.36 37.51 -35.68
C ILE A 190 -6.06 38.20 -36.08
N MET A 191 -4.91 37.70 -35.62
CA MET A 191 -3.59 38.31 -35.85
C MET A 191 -3.27 38.66 -37.33
N PRO A 192 -3.44 37.76 -38.32
CA PRO A 192 -3.23 38.11 -39.73
C PRO A 192 -4.25 39.13 -40.23
N LEU A 193 -5.52 39.02 -39.82
CA LEU A 193 -6.58 39.95 -40.22
C LEU A 193 -6.29 41.37 -39.70
N LEU A 194 -5.75 41.49 -38.49
CA LEU A 194 -5.30 42.76 -37.93
C LEU A 194 -4.13 43.33 -38.73
N LYS A 195 -3.14 42.50 -39.11
CA LYS A 195 -1.97 42.94 -39.87
C LYS A 195 -2.33 43.42 -41.29
N ASP A 196 -3.28 42.75 -41.94
CA ASP A 196 -3.65 43.01 -43.33
C ASP A 196 -4.79 44.05 -43.46
N SER A 197 -5.30 44.56 -42.34
CA SER A 197 -6.41 45.51 -42.33
C SER A 197 -6.01 46.90 -42.87
N ALA A 198 -6.75 47.34 -43.88
CA ALA A 198 -6.49 48.60 -44.58
C ALA A 198 -7.10 49.82 -43.85
N SER A 199 -8.28 49.65 -43.25
CA SER A 199 -9.00 50.72 -42.56
C SER A 199 -8.71 50.77 -41.05
N THR A 200 -8.68 51.99 -40.50
CA THR A 200 -8.57 52.23 -39.05
C THR A 200 -9.74 51.62 -38.28
N ASP A 201 -10.94 51.63 -38.84
CA ASP A 201 -12.12 51.04 -38.19
C ASP A 201 -12.00 49.52 -38.08
N GLU A 202 -11.45 48.87 -39.10
CA GLU A 202 -11.22 47.41 -39.09
C GLU A 202 -10.17 47.01 -38.05
N ARG A 203 -9.07 47.75 -37.97
CA ARG A 203 -8.05 47.58 -36.91
C ARG A 203 -8.66 47.68 -35.52
N ASN A 204 -9.43 48.74 -35.28
CA ASN A 204 -10.03 48.99 -33.97
C ASN A 204 -11.01 47.88 -33.57
N ARG A 205 -11.75 47.29 -34.52
CA ARG A 205 -12.61 46.12 -34.25
C ARG A 205 -11.80 44.90 -33.83
N TYR A 206 -10.72 44.57 -34.54
CA TYR A 206 -9.88 43.41 -34.19
C TYR A 206 -9.13 43.61 -32.87
N ILE A 207 -8.71 44.83 -32.56
CA ILE A 207 -8.12 45.19 -31.26
C ILE A 207 -9.15 44.97 -30.15
N ALA A 208 -10.37 45.51 -30.30
CA ALA A 208 -11.44 45.33 -29.31
C ALA A 208 -11.81 43.85 -29.09
N GLU A 209 -11.79 43.03 -30.14
CA GLU A 209 -12.02 41.58 -30.03
C GLU A 209 -10.91 40.88 -29.24
N ILE A 210 -9.64 41.25 -29.48
CA ILE A 210 -8.50 40.74 -28.70
C ILE A 210 -8.59 41.21 -27.24
N GLU A 211 -8.92 42.47 -26.99
CA GLU A 211 -9.12 43.02 -25.64
C GLU A 211 -10.21 42.26 -24.88
N GLN A 212 -11.34 41.95 -25.54
CA GLN A 212 -12.40 41.15 -24.94
C GLN A 212 -11.94 39.73 -24.59
N ILE A 213 -11.16 39.10 -25.46
CA ILE A 213 -10.58 37.77 -25.20
C ILE A 213 -9.63 37.83 -24.00
N ILE A 214 -8.76 38.83 -23.92
CA ILE A 214 -7.81 38.99 -22.82
C ILE A 214 -8.52 39.32 -21.51
N ALA A 215 -9.55 40.18 -21.54
CA ALA A 215 -10.33 40.57 -20.36
C ALA A 215 -11.09 39.41 -19.71
N TYR A 216 -11.39 38.36 -20.47
CA TYR A 216 -11.99 37.12 -19.91
C TYR A 216 -11.05 36.41 -18.92
N TYR A 217 -9.73 36.52 -19.09
CA TYR A 217 -8.75 35.83 -18.26
C TYR A 217 -8.27 36.70 -17.10
N LYS A 218 -8.49 36.21 -15.88
CA LYS A 218 -7.87 36.81 -14.68
C LYS A 218 -6.40 36.42 -14.65
N THR A 219 -5.54 37.37 -14.97
CA THR A 219 -4.08 37.21 -14.87
C THR A 219 -3.56 37.94 -13.63
N PRO A 220 -2.57 37.39 -12.92
CA PRO A 220 -1.89 38.12 -11.87
C PRO A 220 -1.20 39.36 -12.44
N VAL A 221 -1.27 40.49 -11.74
CA VAL A 221 -0.55 41.71 -12.11
C VAL A 221 0.94 41.35 -12.19
N PRO A 222 1.65 41.72 -13.28
CA PRO A 222 3.08 41.49 -13.39
C PRO A 222 3.80 41.99 -12.13
N ARG A 223 4.61 41.14 -11.51
CA ARG A 223 5.59 41.63 -10.53
C ARG A 223 6.79 42.08 -11.34
N ASP A 224 6.90 43.39 -11.50
CA ASP A 224 8.08 44.06 -12.06
C ASP A 224 9.35 43.73 -11.26
#